data_AF-A0A7C6HFJ1-F1
#
_entry.id   AF-A0A7C6HFJ1-F1
#
_cell.length_a   1.000
_cell.length_b   1.000
_cell.length_c   1.000
_cell.angle_alpha   90.00
_cell.angle_beta   90.00
_cell.angle_gamma   90.00
#
_symmetry.space_group_name_H-M   'P 1'
#
loop_
_entity.id
_entity.type
_entity.pdbx_description
1 polymer ?
#
loop_
_entity_poly.entity_id
_entity_poly.type
_entity_poly.pdbx_seq_one_letter_code
_entity_poly.pdbx_strand_id
1 'polypeptide(L)'
;MKKILLTVIAFILLGLVIVCSNDIGTVNQWVASEMTFESEQDYASPFYDVDFDVIFTHKKTGFELKIPGFWDGGKVFKVRFALTQVGEWSFVTVCSDKDNTGLHNKSGRIMCVEYNGELEIYKRGFVKTDPNLRYFVYDDGTPFFYLGDTHWVIGEEDISTPESKFYKIIDHRVKQRFTVYQSQPLGVPYLLSDGVSEDDLKGFRALDVRFKYIADSGLVHANSQLFHVRELMKYKMPMYTDEYLDRLCRYWVARYSAYPVLWTTAQESDNDFYFERGDSIFDAANNRWIKVAQCIHKYDPYKHPLTAHMEHTSFCTASGSSFRDVEGHTWYAAQFSFNYDMPMPLDIVKDYWENGQGKVVINYEGKYDHLWTKTFGSRAQGWIAFLNGMYGYGYGAQGIWDVWFNNEDTYALLLRRT
;
A
#
# COMPACT_ATOMS: atom_id res chain seq x y z
N MET A 1 -17.45 0.79 -46.03
CA MET A 1 -16.36 1.32 -45.20
C MET A 1 -16.93 2.29 -44.17
N LYS A 2 -17.23 1.81 -42.96
CA LYS A 2 -17.72 2.66 -41.86
C LYS A 2 -16.51 3.13 -41.04
N LYS A 3 -16.31 4.46 -40.95
CA LYS A 3 -15.34 5.09 -40.04
C LYS A 3 -15.87 4.93 -38.61
N ILE A 4 -15.10 4.25 -37.76
CA ILE A 4 -15.36 4.19 -36.32
C ILE A 4 -14.61 5.38 -35.71
N LEU A 5 -15.39 6.30 -35.13
CA LEU A 5 -14.89 7.45 -34.38
C LEU A 5 -14.55 6.93 -32.97
N LEU A 6 -13.26 6.87 -32.61
CA LEU A 6 -12.85 6.64 -31.23
C LEU A 6 -13.00 7.96 -30.45
N THR A 7 -13.94 7.99 -29.52
CA THR A 7 -14.06 9.06 -28.52
C THR A 7 -13.04 8.78 -27.41
N VAL A 8 -12.00 9.60 -27.33
CA VAL A 8 -11.09 9.63 -26.17
C VAL A 8 -11.81 10.40 -25.06
N ILE A 9 -12.18 9.71 -23.97
CA ILE A 9 -12.70 10.35 -22.76
C ILE A 9 -11.50 10.74 -21.90
N ALA A 10 -11.20 12.03 -21.84
CA ALA A 10 -10.29 12.58 -20.84
C ALA A 10 -11.01 12.59 -19.48
N PHE A 11 -10.56 11.77 -18.54
CA PHE A 11 -11.00 11.86 -17.14
C PHE A 11 -10.32 13.06 -16.49
N ILE A 12 -11.03 14.18 -16.43
CA ILE A 12 -10.70 15.28 -15.52
C ILE A 12 -11.06 14.77 -14.11
N LEU A 13 -10.06 14.68 -13.22
CA LEU A 13 -10.25 14.55 -11.77
C LEU A 13 -11.00 15.79 -11.27
N LEU A 14 -12.32 15.81 -11.40
CA LEU A 14 -13.16 16.71 -10.62
C LEU A 14 -13.19 16.15 -9.20
N GLY A 15 -12.25 16.60 -8.36
CA GLY A 15 -12.43 16.53 -6.91
C GLY A 15 -13.76 17.21 -6.55
N LEU A 16 -14.41 16.73 -5.49
CA LEU A 16 -15.66 17.34 -5.03
C LEU A 16 -15.33 18.74 -4.52
N VAL A 17 -15.50 19.78 -5.34
CA VAL A 17 -15.50 21.16 -4.88
C VAL A 17 -16.81 21.36 -4.14
N ILE A 18 -16.79 21.20 -2.82
CA ILE A 18 -17.92 21.60 -1.98
C ILE A 18 -17.93 23.14 -1.96
N VAL A 19 -18.50 23.72 -3.01
CA VAL A 19 -19.11 25.04 -2.92
C VAL A 19 -20.24 24.90 -1.92
N CYS A 20 -20.39 25.84 -0.99
CA CYS A 20 -21.48 25.92 -0.02
C CYS A 20 -22.87 25.93 -0.71
N SER A 21 -23.28 24.78 -1.22
CA SER A 21 -24.61 24.47 -1.69
C SER A 21 -25.30 23.65 -0.61
N ASN A 22 -26.61 23.77 -0.51
CA ASN A 22 -27.42 23.01 0.44
C ASN A 22 -27.46 21.50 0.14
N ASP A 23 -26.78 21.04 -0.92
CA ASP A 23 -26.73 19.64 -1.33
C ASP A 23 -25.66 18.89 -0.55
N ILE A 24 -26.09 17.83 0.14
CA ILE A 24 -25.21 16.90 0.82
C ILE A 24 -24.46 16.10 -0.26
N GLY A 25 -23.13 16.24 -0.31
CA GLY A 25 -22.30 15.43 -1.21
C GLY A 25 -22.51 13.94 -0.93
N THR A 26 -22.59 13.11 -1.97
CA THR A 26 -22.80 11.66 -1.83
C THR A 26 -21.54 10.90 -2.21
N VAL A 27 -21.12 9.94 -1.39
CA VAL A 27 -19.98 9.05 -1.62
C VAL A 27 -20.37 7.60 -1.39
N ASN A 28 -19.69 6.66 -2.04
CA ASN A 28 -19.88 5.24 -1.78
C ASN A 28 -19.05 4.80 -0.58
N GLN A 29 -19.62 3.93 0.25
CA GLN A 29 -18.92 3.26 1.34
C GLN A 29 -17.67 2.54 0.79
N TRP A 30 -16.56 2.59 1.54
CA TRP A 30 -15.27 1.95 1.23
C TRP A 30 -14.52 2.45 -0.02
N VAL A 31 -15.14 3.31 -0.84
CA VAL A 31 -14.50 3.86 -2.05
C VAL A 31 -13.82 5.18 -1.73
N ALA A 32 -12.55 5.30 -2.09
CA ALA A 32 -11.77 6.51 -1.91
C ALA A 32 -12.46 7.72 -2.58
N SER A 33 -12.66 8.78 -1.79
CA SER A 33 -13.18 10.09 -2.19
C SER A 33 -12.19 11.16 -1.78
N GLU A 34 -12.18 12.29 -2.48
CA GLU A 34 -11.22 13.38 -2.25
C GLU A 34 -11.94 14.73 -2.09
N MET A 35 -11.49 15.51 -1.11
CA MET A 35 -11.82 16.93 -0.99
C MET A 35 -10.57 17.77 -1.09
N THR A 36 -10.74 18.96 -1.66
CA THR A 36 -9.69 19.95 -1.86
C THR A 36 -10.02 21.21 -1.08
N PHE A 37 -9.02 21.74 -0.39
CA PHE A 37 -9.07 22.98 0.37
C PHE A 37 -7.90 23.86 -0.08
N GLU A 38 -8.10 25.18 0.01
CA GLU A 38 -7.09 26.15 -0.32
C GLU A 38 -6.72 26.93 0.95
N SER A 39 -5.42 27.00 1.21
CA SER A 39 -4.85 27.82 2.27
C SER A 39 -5.05 29.30 1.96
N GLU A 40 -5.44 30.09 2.95
CA GLU A 40 -5.41 31.55 2.82
C GLU A 40 -4.03 32.13 3.18
N GLN A 41 -3.21 31.35 3.87
CA GLN A 41 -1.85 31.71 4.26
C GLN A 41 -0.81 31.18 3.26
N ASP A 42 0.36 31.80 3.28
CA ASP A 42 1.56 31.34 2.58
C ASP A 42 2.52 30.70 3.60
N TYR A 43 3.07 29.53 3.28
CA TYR A 43 4.03 28.82 4.12
C TYR A 43 5.34 28.61 3.35
N ALA A 44 6.46 28.67 4.06
CA ALA A 44 7.77 28.42 3.47
C ALA A 44 7.92 26.93 3.12
N SER A 45 7.41 26.05 3.97
CA SER A 45 7.35 24.61 3.70
C SER A 45 6.00 24.03 4.16
N PRO A 46 4.97 24.07 3.30
CA PRO A 46 3.63 23.58 3.66
C PRO A 46 3.59 22.14 4.19
N PHE A 47 4.50 21.27 3.72
CA PHE A 47 4.64 19.90 4.20
C PHE A 47 5.13 19.82 5.67
N TYR A 48 6.02 20.72 6.08
CA TYR A 48 6.57 20.73 7.45
C TYR A 48 5.77 21.64 8.40
N ASP A 49 5.24 22.75 7.89
CA ASP A 49 4.68 23.82 8.72
C ASP A 49 3.23 23.55 9.13
N VAL A 50 2.50 22.70 8.38
CA VAL A 50 1.06 22.52 8.53
C VAL A 50 0.67 21.06 8.72
N ASP A 51 0.03 20.78 9.84
CA ASP A 51 -0.74 19.55 10.02
C ASP A 51 -2.21 19.84 9.74
N PHE A 52 -2.74 19.19 8.70
CA PHE A 52 -4.14 19.30 8.28
C PHE A 52 -4.84 17.95 8.46
N ASP A 53 -6.04 17.96 9.05
CA ASP A 53 -6.88 16.80 9.31
C ASP A 53 -8.34 17.11 8.99
N VAL A 54 -9.13 16.07 8.69
CA VAL A 54 -10.59 16.15 8.66
C VAL A 54 -11.19 15.10 9.58
N ILE A 55 -12.04 15.54 10.51
CA ILE A 55 -12.77 14.66 11.42
C ILE A 55 -14.16 14.46 10.84
N PHE A 56 -14.49 13.23 10.45
CA PHE A 56 -15.83 12.82 10.05
C PHE A 56 -16.53 12.17 11.24
N THR A 57 -17.77 12.56 11.52
CA THR A 57 -18.60 11.99 12.59
C THR A 57 -19.91 11.47 12.01
N HIS A 58 -20.17 10.17 12.15
CA HIS A 58 -21.41 9.57 11.68
C HIS A 58 -22.58 10.04 12.57
N LYS A 59 -23.60 10.65 11.96
CA LYS A 59 -24.66 11.38 12.71
C LYS A 59 -25.51 10.49 13.61
N LYS A 60 -25.65 9.21 13.27
CA LYS A 60 -26.48 8.26 14.04
C LYS A 60 -25.71 7.54 15.15
N THR A 61 -24.46 7.11 14.88
CA THR A 61 -23.69 6.30 15.82
C THR A 61 -22.70 7.11 16.65
N GLY A 62 -22.36 8.32 16.21
CA GLY A 62 -21.28 9.12 16.80
C GLY A 62 -19.89 8.58 16.48
N PHE A 63 -19.76 7.56 15.62
CA PHE A 63 -18.47 7.01 15.23
C PHE A 63 -17.65 8.06 14.49
N GLU A 64 -16.38 8.21 14.87
CA GLU A 64 -15.48 9.22 14.32
C GLU A 64 -14.34 8.60 13.52
N LEU A 65 -14.04 9.22 12.38
CA LEU A 65 -12.86 8.96 11.57
C LEU A 65 -12.06 10.25 11.43
N LYS A 66 -10.86 10.28 12.00
CA LYS A 66 -9.90 11.37 11.83
C LYS A 66 -8.96 11.03 10.68
N ILE A 67 -9.12 11.70 9.55
CA ILE A 67 -8.35 11.44 8.33
C ILE A 67 -7.27 12.50 8.18
N PRO A 68 -5.98 12.10 8.07
CA PRO A 68 -4.91 13.05 7.79
C PRO A 68 -5.02 13.58 6.36
N GLY A 69 -4.91 14.90 6.23
CA GLY A 69 -4.76 15.57 4.95
C GLY A 69 -3.31 15.72 4.52
N PHE A 70 -3.10 16.16 3.29
CA PHE A 70 -1.78 16.31 2.69
C PHE A 70 -1.72 17.55 1.79
N TRP A 71 -0.56 18.21 1.77
CA TRP A 71 -0.25 19.28 0.82
C TRP A 71 -0.06 18.70 -0.59
N ASP A 72 -0.62 19.35 -1.61
CA ASP A 72 -0.54 18.93 -3.02
C ASP A 72 -0.11 20.08 -3.95
N GLY A 73 0.74 20.99 -3.47
CA GLY A 73 1.35 22.07 -4.27
C GLY A 73 0.73 23.44 -4.02
N GLY A 74 1.55 24.51 -4.10
CA GLY A 74 1.12 25.86 -3.80
C GLY A 74 0.36 25.96 -2.47
N LYS A 75 -0.87 26.50 -2.54
CA LYS A 75 -1.79 26.64 -1.39
C LYS A 75 -2.77 25.47 -1.24
N VAL A 76 -2.61 24.39 -2.00
CA VAL A 76 -3.59 23.31 -2.08
C VAL A 76 -3.32 22.24 -1.04
N PHE A 77 -4.34 21.95 -0.23
CA PHE A 77 -4.38 20.83 0.70
C PHE A 77 -5.54 19.91 0.34
N LYS A 78 -5.33 18.61 0.47
CA LYS A 78 -6.33 17.59 0.15
C LYS A 78 -6.54 16.66 1.31
N VAL A 79 -7.71 16.05 1.35
CA VAL A 79 -7.99 14.88 2.19
C VAL A 79 -8.55 13.80 1.29
N ARG A 80 -8.01 12.58 1.42
CA ARG A 80 -8.53 11.40 0.73
C ARG A 80 -9.05 10.42 1.77
N PHE A 81 -10.31 10.03 1.64
CA PHE A 81 -11.03 9.27 2.67
C PHE A 81 -11.95 8.22 2.08
N ALA A 82 -12.29 7.20 2.86
CA ALA A 82 -13.31 6.20 2.56
C ALA A 82 -14.24 6.10 3.78
N LEU A 83 -15.51 6.43 3.64
CA LEU A 83 -16.46 6.30 4.74
C LEU A 83 -16.85 4.83 4.92
N THR A 84 -16.92 4.39 6.18
CA THR A 84 -17.02 2.96 6.52
C THR A 84 -18.41 2.55 7.03
N GLN A 85 -19.34 3.51 7.18
CA GLN A 85 -20.73 3.26 7.57
C GLN A 85 -21.67 4.05 6.67
N VAL A 86 -22.74 3.40 6.20
CA VAL A 86 -23.81 4.04 5.44
C VAL A 86 -24.61 4.97 6.33
N GLY A 87 -24.94 6.16 5.82
CA GLY A 87 -25.72 7.18 6.51
C GLY A 87 -25.14 8.58 6.37
N GLU A 88 -25.74 9.52 7.07
CA GLU A 88 -25.26 10.91 7.11
C GLU A 88 -24.05 11.04 8.02
N TRP A 89 -23.04 11.75 7.53
CA TRP A 89 -21.85 12.16 8.25
C TRP A 89 -21.76 13.69 8.29
N SER A 90 -21.33 14.25 9.41
CA SER A 90 -20.78 15.61 9.45
C SER A 90 -19.27 15.57 9.36
N PHE A 91 -18.64 16.63 8.87
CA PHE A 91 -17.20 16.79 8.96
C PHE A 91 -16.81 18.16 9.51
N VAL A 92 -15.62 18.23 10.12
CA VAL A 92 -14.92 19.47 10.46
C VAL A 92 -13.44 19.33 10.15
N THR A 93 -12.84 20.38 9.58
CA THR A 93 -11.42 20.42 9.29
C THR A 93 -10.63 21.01 10.46
N VAL A 94 -9.45 20.46 10.73
CA VAL A 94 -8.54 20.88 11.78
C VAL A 94 -7.18 21.19 11.16
N CYS A 95 -6.65 22.38 11.43
CA CYS A 95 -5.36 22.84 10.95
C CYS A 95 -4.52 23.22 12.16
N SER A 96 -3.22 22.90 12.16
CA SER A 96 -2.28 23.32 13.22
C SER A 96 -2.19 24.83 13.32
N ASP A 97 -2.22 25.52 12.18
CA ASP A 97 -2.40 26.97 12.09
C ASP A 97 -3.90 27.32 12.13
N LYS A 98 -4.36 27.81 13.29
CA LYS A 98 -5.76 28.12 13.54
C LYS A 98 -6.23 29.42 12.88
N ASP A 99 -5.30 30.28 12.47
CA ASP A 99 -5.61 31.56 11.83
C ASP A 99 -5.80 31.40 10.31
N ASN A 100 -5.44 30.23 9.75
CA ASN A 100 -5.74 29.89 8.37
C ASN A 100 -7.20 29.46 8.21
N THR A 101 -8.11 30.42 8.03
CA THR A 101 -9.55 30.17 7.89
C THR A 101 -9.94 29.51 6.56
N GLY A 102 -9.02 29.40 5.61
CA GLY A 102 -9.14 28.56 4.41
C GLY A 102 -9.12 27.06 4.76
N LEU A 103 -8.34 26.67 5.78
CA LEU A 103 -8.16 25.27 6.18
C LEU A 103 -8.82 24.92 7.51
N HIS A 104 -8.84 25.80 8.51
CA HIS A 104 -9.35 25.50 9.84
C HIS A 104 -10.87 25.72 9.95
N ASN A 105 -11.56 24.86 10.72
CA ASN A 105 -12.98 24.97 11.06
C ASN A 105 -13.94 25.06 9.86
N LYS A 106 -13.53 24.56 8.68
CA LYS A 106 -14.47 24.28 7.59
C LYS A 106 -15.31 23.09 8.01
N SER A 107 -16.61 23.15 7.77
CA SER A 107 -17.51 22.06 8.14
C SER A 107 -18.58 21.85 7.09
N GLY A 108 -19.16 20.66 7.10
CA GLY A 108 -20.19 20.28 6.16
C GLY A 108 -20.78 18.92 6.47
N ARG A 109 -21.53 18.39 5.50
CA ARG A 109 -22.21 17.10 5.60
C ARG A 109 -22.03 16.29 4.34
N ILE A 110 -22.00 14.96 4.50
CA ILE A 110 -21.81 13.99 3.43
C ILE A 110 -22.75 12.82 3.68
N MET A 111 -23.34 12.30 2.61
CA MET A 111 -24.10 11.07 2.63
C MET A 111 -23.20 9.93 2.16
N CYS A 112 -22.98 8.95 3.03
CA CYS A 112 -22.37 7.69 2.64
C CYS A 112 -23.48 6.73 2.21
N VAL A 113 -23.43 6.25 0.97
CA VAL A 113 -24.36 5.24 0.45
C VAL A 113 -23.67 3.89 0.28
N GLU A 114 -24.45 2.83 0.29
CA GLU A 114 -23.95 1.49 0.02
C GLU A 114 -23.29 1.42 -1.36
N TYR A 115 -22.16 0.73 -1.45
CA TYR A 115 -21.52 0.46 -2.73
C TYR A 115 -22.35 -0.58 -3.51
N ASN A 116 -22.87 -0.17 -4.66
CA ASN A 116 -23.71 -1.01 -5.53
C ASN A 116 -22.96 -1.55 -6.77
N GLY A 117 -21.64 -1.42 -6.83
CA GLY A 117 -20.83 -1.97 -7.92
C GLY A 117 -20.46 -3.43 -7.69
N GLU A 118 -19.60 -3.99 -8.55
CA GLU A 118 -19.30 -5.43 -8.53
C GLU A 118 -18.03 -5.84 -7.78
N LEU A 119 -17.19 -4.88 -7.37
CA LEU A 119 -15.89 -5.19 -6.78
C LEU A 119 -16.03 -5.62 -5.31
N GLU A 120 -15.64 -6.86 -5.03
CA GLU A 120 -15.74 -7.46 -3.69
C GLU A 120 -14.97 -6.66 -2.62
N ILE A 121 -13.84 -6.06 -3.00
CA ILE A 121 -13.01 -5.21 -2.10
C ILE A 121 -13.76 -3.97 -1.58
N TYR A 122 -14.85 -3.57 -2.22
CA TYR A 122 -15.72 -2.47 -1.78
C TYR A 122 -17.05 -2.98 -1.21
N LYS A 123 -17.65 -4.04 -1.77
CA LYS A 123 -18.86 -4.65 -1.22
C LYS A 123 -18.66 -5.13 0.23
N ARG A 124 -17.49 -5.70 0.50
CA ARG A 124 -17.18 -6.37 1.77
C ARG A 124 -16.33 -5.53 2.73
N GLY A 125 -15.87 -4.37 2.27
CA GLY A 125 -14.95 -3.49 2.99
C GLY A 125 -13.48 -3.92 2.93
N PHE A 126 -12.61 -3.14 3.58
CA PHE A 126 -11.17 -3.37 3.54
C PHE A 126 -10.75 -4.72 4.15
N VAL A 127 -9.64 -5.27 3.65
CA VAL A 127 -9.05 -6.51 4.17
C VAL A 127 -8.49 -6.26 5.58
N LYS A 128 -8.68 -7.24 6.46
CA LYS A 128 -8.28 -7.25 7.87
C LYS A 128 -7.65 -8.59 8.26
N THR A 129 -7.03 -8.58 9.43
CA THR A 129 -6.62 -9.77 10.17
C THR A 129 -7.54 -9.97 11.37
N ASP A 130 -7.84 -11.21 11.71
CA ASP A 130 -8.51 -11.59 12.96
C ASP A 130 -7.51 -12.38 13.81
N PRO A 131 -7.30 -12.06 15.10
CA PRO A 131 -6.34 -12.77 15.96
C PRO A 131 -6.67 -14.25 16.18
N ASN A 132 -7.89 -14.70 15.87
CA ASN A 132 -8.31 -16.09 15.95
C ASN A 132 -8.17 -16.84 14.62
N LEU A 133 -7.85 -16.14 13.53
CA LEU A 133 -7.72 -16.71 12.20
C LEU A 133 -6.29 -16.52 11.68
N ARG A 134 -5.81 -17.50 10.92
CA ARG A 134 -4.48 -17.47 10.29
C ARG A 134 -4.52 -17.04 8.83
N TYR A 135 -5.66 -16.58 8.34
CA TYR A 135 -5.87 -16.08 6.99
C TYR A 135 -6.55 -14.71 7.04
N PHE A 136 -6.42 -13.94 5.97
CA PHE A 136 -7.07 -12.64 5.85
C PHE A 136 -8.58 -12.77 5.69
N VAL A 137 -9.31 -11.75 6.12
CA VAL A 137 -10.76 -11.62 5.91
C VAL A 137 -11.08 -10.21 5.41
N TYR A 138 -12.20 -10.01 4.75
CA TYR A 138 -12.78 -8.69 4.52
C TYR A 138 -13.41 -8.13 5.81
N ASP A 139 -13.83 -6.86 5.81
CA ASP A 139 -14.48 -6.20 6.95
C ASP A 139 -15.74 -6.96 7.43
N ASP A 140 -16.47 -7.59 6.50
CA ASP A 140 -17.65 -8.43 6.78
C ASP A 140 -17.33 -9.84 7.32
N GLY A 141 -16.06 -10.20 7.48
CA GLY A 141 -15.59 -11.51 7.95
C GLY A 141 -15.45 -12.59 6.87
N THR A 142 -15.76 -12.29 5.61
CA THR A 142 -15.56 -13.22 4.48
C THR A 142 -14.07 -13.50 4.28
N PRO A 143 -13.63 -14.75 4.09
CA PRO A 143 -12.24 -15.06 3.82
C PRO A 143 -11.69 -14.35 2.57
N PHE A 144 -10.48 -13.80 2.68
CA PHE A 144 -9.71 -13.23 1.60
C PHE A 144 -8.49 -14.11 1.31
N PHE A 145 -8.39 -14.63 0.10
CA PHE A 145 -7.21 -15.39 -0.33
C PHE A 145 -6.19 -14.45 -0.97
N TYR A 146 -4.99 -14.40 -0.40
CA TYR A 146 -3.88 -13.63 -0.94
C TYR A 146 -3.27 -14.38 -2.13
N LEU A 147 -3.52 -13.89 -3.34
CA LEU A 147 -2.85 -14.29 -4.56
C LEU A 147 -2.23 -13.04 -5.20
N GLY A 148 -0.96 -12.83 -4.90
CA GLY A 148 -0.20 -11.64 -5.29
C GLY A 148 0.61 -11.82 -6.55
N ASP A 149 0.81 -10.74 -7.29
CA ASP A 149 1.80 -10.64 -8.37
C ASP A 149 2.80 -9.52 -8.01
N THR A 150 4.10 -9.77 -8.19
CA THR A 150 5.18 -8.88 -7.74
C THR A 150 5.66 -7.91 -8.81
N HIS A 151 5.72 -6.61 -8.46
CA HIS A 151 6.10 -5.46 -9.29
C HIS A 151 6.92 -4.45 -8.47
N TRP A 152 8.17 -4.76 -8.13
CA TRP A 152 8.94 -3.97 -7.16
C TRP A 152 9.24 -2.54 -7.62
N VAL A 153 9.35 -2.30 -8.92
CA VAL A 153 9.76 -1.03 -9.52
C VAL A 153 8.59 -0.24 -10.13
N ILE A 154 7.49 -0.13 -9.38
CA ILE A 154 6.25 0.47 -9.89
C ILE A 154 6.43 1.91 -10.40
N GLY A 155 7.43 2.63 -9.87
CA GLY A 155 7.70 4.01 -10.25
C GLY A 155 8.26 4.16 -11.67
N GLU A 156 8.94 3.13 -12.16
CA GLU A 156 9.52 3.09 -13.51
C GLU A 156 8.50 2.69 -14.59
N GLU A 157 7.35 2.14 -14.18
CA GLU A 157 6.33 1.69 -15.12
C GLU A 157 5.62 2.89 -15.76
N ASP A 158 5.62 2.96 -17.09
CA ASP A 158 4.91 3.99 -17.84
C ASP A 158 3.41 3.97 -17.55
N ILE A 159 2.82 5.14 -17.33
CA ILE A 159 1.38 5.35 -17.09
C ILE A 159 0.76 6.37 -18.06
N SER A 160 1.52 6.81 -19.07
CA SER A 160 1.12 7.87 -20.01
C SER A 160 -0.04 7.49 -20.93
N THR A 161 -0.21 6.20 -21.19
CA THR A 161 -1.26 5.66 -22.08
C THR A 161 -1.86 4.37 -21.51
N PRO A 162 -3.15 4.08 -21.72
CA PRO A 162 -3.76 2.79 -21.37
C PRO A 162 -3.05 1.57 -22.00
N GLU A 163 -2.28 1.80 -23.06
CA GLU A 163 -1.51 0.77 -23.75
C GLU A 163 -0.17 0.44 -23.04
N SER A 164 0.18 1.12 -21.96
CA SER A 164 1.42 0.88 -21.23
C SER A 164 1.45 -0.50 -20.55
N LYS A 165 2.64 -0.91 -20.11
CA LYS A 165 2.87 -2.20 -19.44
C LYS A 165 2.04 -2.31 -18.16
N PHE A 166 2.00 -1.25 -17.35
CA PHE A 166 1.29 -1.19 -16.07
C PHE A 166 -0.19 -1.60 -16.21
N TYR A 167 -0.94 -0.87 -17.03
CA TYR A 167 -2.38 -1.11 -17.19
C TYR A 167 -2.68 -2.51 -17.73
N LYS A 168 -1.96 -2.93 -18.79
CA LYS A 168 -2.20 -4.22 -19.43
C LYS A 168 -1.87 -5.41 -18.53
N ILE A 169 -0.86 -5.29 -17.67
CA ILE A 169 -0.53 -6.32 -16.67
C ILE A 169 -1.68 -6.45 -15.67
N ILE A 170 -2.12 -5.34 -15.08
CA ILE A 170 -3.22 -5.35 -14.10
C ILE A 170 -4.48 -5.97 -14.72
N ASP A 171 -4.88 -5.50 -15.91
CA ASP A 171 -6.04 -6.04 -16.63
C ASP A 171 -5.94 -7.55 -16.90
N HIS A 172 -4.72 -8.04 -17.17
CA HIS A 172 -4.48 -9.46 -17.38
C HIS A 172 -4.54 -10.25 -16.07
N ARG A 173 -3.97 -9.73 -14.99
CA ARG A 173 -3.98 -10.35 -13.66
C ARG A 173 -5.37 -10.44 -13.06
N VAL A 174 -6.21 -9.43 -13.30
CA VAL A 174 -7.64 -9.49 -12.96
C VAL A 174 -8.34 -10.64 -13.68
N LYS A 175 -8.08 -10.85 -14.98
CA LYS A 175 -8.65 -12.00 -15.74
C LYS A 175 -8.17 -13.35 -15.20
N GLN A 176 -6.96 -13.41 -14.67
CA GLN A 176 -6.36 -14.58 -14.02
C GLN A 176 -6.77 -14.74 -12.54
N ARG A 177 -7.61 -13.83 -12.01
CA ARG A 177 -8.13 -13.87 -10.63
C ARG A 177 -7.07 -13.64 -9.55
N PHE A 178 -5.98 -12.95 -9.88
CA PHE A 178 -5.14 -12.37 -8.84
C PHE A 178 -5.97 -11.41 -7.98
N THR A 179 -5.63 -11.34 -6.70
CA THR A 179 -6.34 -10.51 -5.72
C THR A 179 -5.45 -9.42 -5.16
N VAL A 180 -4.13 -9.54 -5.30
CA VAL A 180 -3.16 -8.62 -4.73
C VAL A 180 -2.14 -8.16 -5.79
N TYR A 181 -1.79 -6.88 -5.77
CA TYR A 181 -0.65 -6.31 -6.49
C TYR A 181 0.44 -5.98 -5.47
N GLN A 182 1.62 -6.58 -5.57
CA GLN A 182 2.75 -6.35 -4.67
C GLN A 182 3.71 -5.35 -5.29
N SER A 183 4.06 -4.26 -4.59
CA SER A 183 4.97 -3.28 -5.16
C SER A 183 5.77 -2.51 -4.12
N GLN A 184 6.81 -1.82 -4.59
CA GLN A 184 7.50 -0.78 -3.85
C GLN A 184 7.51 0.50 -4.70
N PRO A 185 7.78 1.68 -4.12
CA PRO A 185 7.80 2.92 -4.88
C PRO A 185 9.20 3.17 -5.46
N LEU A 186 9.91 2.10 -5.85
CA LEU A 186 11.21 2.22 -6.49
C LEU A 186 11.05 2.84 -7.88
N GLY A 187 11.96 3.77 -8.19
CA GLY A 187 11.96 4.53 -9.45
C GLY A 187 10.93 5.65 -9.54
N VAL A 188 10.19 5.93 -8.46
CA VAL A 188 9.28 7.09 -8.43
C VAL A 188 10.12 8.37 -8.46
N PRO A 189 9.78 9.37 -9.29
CA PRO A 189 10.62 10.54 -9.51
C PRO A 189 10.46 11.60 -8.41
N TYR A 190 10.88 11.26 -7.20
CA TYR A 190 11.08 12.17 -6.07
C TYR A 190 12.46 11.94 -5.44
N LEU A 191 12.96 12.93 -4.71
CA LEU A 191 14.12 12.79 -3.83
C LEU A 191 13.67 13.23 -2.44
N LEU A 192 13.50 12.29 -1.51
CA LEU A 192 12.97 12.63 -0.19
C LEU A 192 14.07 13.06 0.77
N SER A 193 15.34 12.78 0.47
CA SER A 193 16.49 13.07 1.34
C SER A 193 16.77 14.56 1.56
N ASP A 194 16.27 15.44 0.70
CA ASP A 194 16.41 16.90 0.77
C ASP A 194 15.09 17.63 1.11
N GLY A 195 14.08 16.87 1.54
CA GLY A 195 12.76 17.41 1.92
C GLY A 195 11.72 17.21 0.82
N VAL A 196 10.43 17.34 1.16
CA VAL A 196 9.34 17.28 0.17
C VAL A 196 9.14 18.66 -0.46
N SER A 197 9.26 18.73 -1.79
CA SER A 197 9.09 19.94 -2.59
C SER A 197 7.99 19.79 -3.66
N GLU A 198 7.75 20.84 -4.45
CA GLU A 198 6.81 20.76 -5.57
C GLU A 198 7.29 19.79 -6.67
N ASP A 199 8.60 19.68 -6.86
CA ASP A 199 9.16 18.78 -7.87
C ASP A 199 8.89 17.32 -7.53
N ASP A 200 8.75 16.97 -6.24
CA ASP A 200 8.44 15.62 -5.77
C ASP A 200 6.98 15.25 -5.96
N LEU A 201 6.08 16.25 -6.05
CA LEU A 201 4.65 16.02 -6.25
C LEU A 201 4.36 15.30 -7.56
N LYS A 202 5.22 15.40 -8.57
CA LYS A 202 5.08 14.61 -9.80
C LYS A 202 5.15 13.12 -9.51
N GLY A 203 6.02 12.70 -8.60
CA GLY A 203 6.16 11.31 -8.17
C GLY A 203 4.95 10.84 -7.36
N PHE A 204 4.52 11.63 -6.38
CA PHE A 204 3.33 11.32 -5.59
C PHE A 204 2.05 11.27 -6.43
N ARG A 205 1.85 12.20 -7.36
CA ARG A 205 0.68 12.18 -8.27
C ARG A 205 0.74 11.01 -9.26
N ALA A 206 1.92 10.60 -9.69
CA ALA A 206 2.08 9.40 -10.50
C ALA A 206 1.72 8.12 -9.70
N LEU A 207 2.02 8.09 -8.40
CA LEU A 207 1.56 7.02 -7.51
C LEU A 207 0.05 7.10 -7.26
N ASP A 208 -0.55 8.29 -7.09
CA ASP A 208 -2.01 8.45 -6.97
C ASP A 208 -2.75 7.75 -8.12
N VAL A 209 -2.28 7.92 -9.35
CA VAL A 209 -2.84 7.24 -10.54
C VAL A 209 -2.77 5.73 -10.40
N ARG A 210 -1.63 5.19 -9.94
CA ARG A 210 -1.40 3.75 -9.83
C ARG A 210 -2.23 3.12 -8.73
N PHE A 211 -2.23 3.70 -7.53
CA PHE A 211 -3.05 3.25 -6.40
C PHE A 211 -4.52 3.23 -6.78
N LYS A 212 -5.00 4.31 -7.41
CA LYS A 212 -6.37 4.39 -7.90
C LYS A 212 -6.67 3.30 -8.92
N TYR A 213 -5.83 3.12 -9.92
CA TYR A 213 -6.09 2.14 -10.97
C TYR A 213 -6.07 0.68 -10.45
N ILE A 214 -5.16 0.35 -9.54
CA ILE A 214 -5.11 -0.96 -8.86
C ILE A 214 -6.44 -1.21 -8.13
N ALA A 215 -6.90 -0.23 -7.35
CA ALA A 215 -8.14 -0.33 -6.58
C ALA A 215 -9.38 -0.38 -7.48
N ASP A 216 -9.47 0.48 -8.50
CA ASP A 216 -10.55 0.50 -9.49
C ASP A 216 -10.63 -0.81 -10.31
N SER A 217 -9.51 -1.55 -10.38
CA SER A 217 -9.42 -2.86 -11.05
C SER A 217 -9.83 -4.04 -10.14
N GLY A 218 -10.13 -3.78 -8.87
CA GLY A 218 -10.55 -4.82 -7.91
C GLY A 218 -9.42 -5.53 -7.18
N LEU A 219 -8.20 -5.00 -7.22
CA LEU A 219 -7.04 -5.56 -6.53
C LEU A 219 -6.76 -4.83 -5.20
N VAL A 220 -6.24 -5.56 -4.23
CA VAL A 220 -5.67 -5.02 -3.00
C VAL A 220 -4.19 -4.72 -3.24
N HIS A 221 -3.70 -3.56 -2.81
CA HIS A 221 -2.30 -3.15 -3.03
C HIS A 221 -1.43 -3.48 -1.82
N ALA A 222 -0.63 -4.54 -1.92
CA ALA A 222 0.42 -4.82 -0.94
C ALA A 222 1.64 -3.95 -1.27
N ASN A 223 1.75 -2.82 -0.59
CA ASN A 223 2.65 -1.74 -0.97
C ASN A 223 3.75 -1.54 0.10
N SER A 224 5.00 -1.45 -0.33
CA SER A 224 6.12 -0.96 0.50
C SER A 224 6.11 0.57 0.55
N GLN A 225 6.46 1.18 1.68
CA GLN A 225 6.36 2.64 1.81
C GLN A 225 7.62 3.42 1.42
N LEU A 226 7.39 4.62 0.90
CA LEU A 226 8.26 5.81 0.80
C LEU A 226 9.56 5.73 -0.01
N PHE A 227 10.49 4.82 0.28
CA PHE A 227 11.85 4.92 -0.28
C PHE A 227 12.62 3.61 -0.10
N HIS A 228 13.86 3.55 -0.61
CA HIS A 228 14.63 2.32 -0.60
C HIS A 228 15.10 1.97 0.82
N VAL A 229 15.04 0.67 1.19
CA VAL A 229 15.55 0.12 2.47
C VAL A 229 16.93 0.65 2.89
N ARG A 230 17.83 0.88 1.92
CA ARG A 230 19.20 1.36 2.12
C ARG A 230 19.26 2.78 2.71
N GLU A 231 18.24 3.60 2.49
CA GLU A 231 18.19 4.97 3.00
C GLU A 231 18.07 5.03 4.52
N LEU A 232 17.44 4.04 5.15
CA LEU A 232 17.37 3.92 6.60
C LEU A 232 18.44 2.99 7.20
N MET A 233 18.85 1.93 6.48
CA MET A 233 19.63 0.83 7.07
C MET A 233 21.12 0.81 6.70
N LYS A 234 21.54 1.46 5.61
CA LYS A 234 22.93 1.35 5.12
C LYS A 234 23.90 2.39 5.69
N TYR A 235 23.40 3.56 6.11
CA TYR A 235 24.24 4.72 6.39
C TYR A 235 24.54 4.90 7.88
N LYS A 236 25.81 5.22 8.21
CA LYS A 236 26.29 5.49 9.59
C LYS A 236 25.51 6.56 10.32
N MET A 237 24.94 7.51 9.58
CA MET A 237 24.00 8.47 10.09
C MET A 237 22.66 8.26 9.37
N PRO A 238 21.54 8.26 10.10
CA PRO A 238 20.24 8.12 9.49
C PRO A 238 20.00 9.23 8.45
N MET A 239 19.63 8.88 7.21
CA MET A 239 19.32 9.86 6.16
C MET A 239 18.16 10.77 6.57
N TYR A 240 17.26 10.26 7.39
CA TYR A 240 16.05 10.93 7.86
C TYR A 240 16.06 11.08 9.38
N THR A 241 15.83 12.29 9.88
CA THR A 241 15.54 12.50 11.30
C THR A 241 14.24 11.82 11.68
N ASP A 242 14.10 11.53 12.96
CA ASP A 242 12.92 10.86 13.49
C ASP A 242 11.63 11.68 13.31
N GLU A 243 11.72 13.00 13.43
CA GLU A 243 10.61 13.93 13.16
C GLU A 243 10.21 13.93 11.69
N TYR A 244 11.19 13.99 10.78
CA TYR A 244 10.90 13.98 9.36
C TYR A 244 10.32 12.65 8.90
N LEU A 245 10.81 11.53 9.46
CA LEU A 245 10.26 10.21 9.17
C LEU A 245 8.79 10.07 9.62
N ASP A 246 8.43 10.61 10.79
CA ASP A 246 7.04 10.64 11.26
C ASP A 246 6.14 11.45 10.30
N ARG A 247 6.62 12.60 9.81
CA ARG A 247 5.91 13.42 8.80
C ARG A 247 5.76 12.71 7.46
N LEU A 248 6.80 12.05 6.96
CA LEU A 248 6.73 11.26 5.72
C LEU A 248 5.74 10.11 5.84
N CYS A 249 5.73 9.38 6.96
CA CYS A 249 4.77 8.29 7.19
C CYS A 249 3.34 8.84 7.23
N ARG A 250 3.12 9.97 7.90
CA ARG A 250 1.83 10.66 7.92
C ARG A 250 1.38 11.03 6.51
N TYR A 251 2.28 11.59 5.71
CA TYR A 251 2.00 12.02 4.33
C TYR A 251 1.67 10.85 3.41
N TRP A 252 2.39 9.73 3.55
CA TRP A 252 2.10 8.49 2.83
C TRP A 252 0.71 7.94 3.15
N VAL A 253 0.39 7.83 4.43
CA VAL A 253 -0.93 7.38 4.91
C VAL A 253 -2.03 8.33 4.43
N ALA A 254 -1.83 9.65 4.52
CA ALA A 254 -2.79 10.66 4.09
C ALA A 254 -3.15 10.53 2.60
N ARG A 255 -2.17 10.17 1.76
CA ARG A 255 -2.41 9.96 0.33
C ARG A 255 -3.08 8.62 0.04
N TYR A 256 -2.68 7.54 0.70
CA TYR A 256 -2.98 6.20 0.17
C TYR A 256 -3.83 5.29 1.06
N SER A 257 -4.04 5.62 2.34
CA SER A 257 -4.84 4.77 3.24
C SER A 257 -6.32 4.67 2.87
N ALA A 258 -6.86 5.58 2.05
CA ALA A 258 -8.24 5.47 1.58
C ALA A 258 -8.44 4.37 0.52
N TYR A 259 -7.37 3.77 0.00
CA TYR A 259 -7.44 2.65 -0.95
C TYR A 259 -7.33 1.31 -0.22
N PRO A 260 -7.78 0.19 -0.83
CA PRO A 260 -7.60 -1.16 -0.29
C PRO A 260 -6.11 -1.55 -0.30
N VAL A 261 -5.43 -1.33 0.81
CA VAL A 261 -3.98 -1.54 0.94
C VAL A 261 -3.64 -2.59 1.99
N LEU A 262 -2.48 -3.23 1.83
CA LEU A 262 -1.77 -3.95 2.88
C LEU A 262 -0.39 -3.30 3.01
N TRP A 263 -0.08 -2.77 4.19
CA TRP A 263 1.20 -2.09 4.40
C TRP A 263 2.32 -3.11 4.56
N THR A 264 3.33 -2.98 3.73
CA THR A 264 4.67 -3.51 3.98
C THR A 264 5.59 -2.32 4.24
N THR A 265 6.47 -2.36 5.23
CA THR A 265 7.32 -1.21 5.56
C THR A 265 8.43 -1.03 4.53
N ALA A 266 9.29 -2.04 4.38
CA ALA A 266 10.39 -2.10 3.42
C ALA A 266 10.68 -3.54 2.99
N GLN A 267 11.48 -3.66 1.92
CA GLN A 267 12.00 -4.94 1.41
C GLN A 267 13.09 -5.51 2.32
N GLU A 268 12.93 -6.77 2.70
CA GLU A 268 13.93 -7.59 3.41
C GLU A 268 14.45 -6.91 4.68
N SER A 269 13.56 -6.26 5.43
CA SER A 269 13.94 -5.39 6.55
C SER A 269 13.39 -5.85 7.89
N ASP A 270 12.79 -7.05 7.96
CA ASP A 270 12.06 -7.50 9.14
C ASP A 270 12.96 -7.83 10.34
N ASN A 271 14.21 -8.25 10.10
CA ASN A 271 15.18 -8.32 11.20
C ASN A 271 16.05 -7.08 11.19
N ASP A 272 16.96 -6.99 10.23
CA ASP A 272 18.04 -6.02 10.27
C ASP A 272 18.64 -5.65 8.91
N PHE A 273 18.03 -6.10 7.82
CA PHE A 273 18.51 -5.93 6.45
C PHE A 273 19.88 -6.60 6.23
N TYR A 274 19.97 -7.89 6.60
CA TYR A 274 21.14 -8.75 6.41
C TYR A 274 22.40 -8.17 7.07
N PHE A 275 22.30 -7.81 8.35
CA PHE A 275 23.42 -7.29 9.15
C PHE A 275 24.64 -8.22 9.11
N GLU A 276 24.45 -9.53 9.18
CA GLU A 276 25.54 -10.52 9.16
C GLU A 276 26.25 -10.60 7.79
N ARG A 277 25.60 -10.15 6.70
CA ARG A 277 26.21 -10.00 5.38
C ARG A 277 27.00 -8.69 5.25
N GLY A 278 26.81 -7.75 6.18
CA GLY A 278 27.38 -6.41 6.15
C GLY A 278 26.60 -5.43 5.27
N ASP A 279 25.36 -5.77 4.90
CA ASP A 279 24.48 -4.92 4.09
C ASP A 279 23.88 -3.76 4.89
N SER A 280 23.76 -3.97 6.20
CA SER A 280 23.26 -3.02 7.19
C SER A 280 24.28 -2.82 8.29
N ILE A 281 24.20 -1.66 8.93
CA ILE A 281 24.94 -1.37 10.18
C ILE A 281 24.03 -1.44 11.42
N PHE A 282 22.73 -1.60 11.20
CA PHE A 282 21.71 -1.78 12.22
C PHE A 282 21.44 -3.28 12.34
N ASP A 283 21.18 -3.74 13.56
CA ASP A 283 20.78 -5.10 13.92
C ASP A 283 19.29 -5.13 14.31
N ALA A 284 18.81 -6.30 14.72
CA ALA A 284 17.43 -6.53 15.15
C ALA A 284 16.96 -5.55 16.25
N ALA A 285 17.88 -5.15 17.15
CA ALA A 285 17.56 -4.36 18.32
C ALA A 285 17.43 -2.87 18.02
N ASN A 286 18.00 -2.38 16.91
CA ASN A 286 17.97 -0.97 16.52
C ASN A 286 17.42 -0.74 15.10
N ASN A 287 16.64 -1.70 14.60
CA ASN A 287 15.98 -1.62 13.29
C ASN A 287 15.08 -0.38 13.18
N ARG A 288 15.43 0.54 12.27
CA ARG A 288 14.70 1.79 12.08
C ARG A 288 13.33 1.63 11.41
N TRP A 289 13.10 0.52 10.72
CA TRP A 289 11.80 0.25 10.09
C TRP A 289 10.68 -0.06 11.11
N ILE A 290 11.04 -0.37 12.36
CA ILE A 290 10.08 -0.46 13.48
C ILE A 290 9.38 0.87 13.70
N LYS A 291 10.14 1.99 13.64
CA LYS A 291 9.58 3.34 13.77
C LYS A 291 8.62 3.64 12.62
N VAL A 292 8.95 3.23 11.40
CA VAL A 292 8.07 3.38 10.23
C VAL A 292 6.76 2.64 10.46
N ALA A 293 6.79 1.38 10.90
CA ALA A 293 5.59 0.61 11.24
C ALA A 293 4.71 1.33 12.29
N GLN A 294 5.33 1.81 13.38
CA GLN A 294 4.63 2.53 14.43
C GLN A 294 3.97 3.83 13.91
N CYS A 295 4.68 4.59 13.09
CA CYS A 295 4.14 5.83 12.50
C CYS A 295 2.98 5.54 11.53
N ILE A 296 3.08 4.51 10.68
CA ILE A 296 1.97 4.10 9.80
C ILE A 296 0.76 3.70 10.64
N HIS A 297 0.96 2.82 11.63
CA HIS A 297 -0.13 2.36 12.49
C HIS A 297 -0.78 3.52 13.25
N LYS A 298 0.01 4.47 13.75
CA LYS A 298 -0.46 5.69 14.43
C LYS A 298 -1.38 6.52 13.53
N TYR A 299 -1.02 6.71 12.26
CA TYR A 299 -1.74 7.62 11.37
C TYR A 299 -2.83 6.96 10.54
N ASP A 300 -2.79 5.65 10.30
CA ASP A 300 -3.79 4.96 9.48
C ASP A 300 -5.13 4.87 10.22
N PRO A 301 -6.16 5.61 9.78
CA PRO A 301 -7.45 5.64 10.47
C PRO A 301 -8.26 4.35 10.29
N TYR A 302 -7.90 3.52 9.30
CA TYR A 302 -8.60 2.29 8.98
C TYR A 302 -7.90 1.05 9.56
N LYS A 303 -6.67 1.22 10.08
CA LYS A 303 -5.87 0.15 10.67
C LYS A 303 -5.67 -1.02 9.72
N HIS A 304 -5.25 -0.72 8.48
CA HIS A 304 -4.93 -1.77 7.50
C HIS A 304 -3.89 -2.73 8.04
N PRO A 305 -3.92 -4.01 7.61
CA PRO A 305 -2.88 -4.97 7.95
C PRO A 305 -1.49 -4.44 7.61
N LEU A 306 -0.56 -4.60 8.55
CA LEU A 306 0.78 -4.04 8.47
C LEU A 306 1.82 -5.10 8.81
N THR A 307 2.91 -5.12 8.04
CA THR A 307 4.08 -5.99 8.22
C THR A 307 5.35 -5.34 7.69
N ALA A 308 6.49 -6.02 7.83
CA ALA A 308 7.69 -5.81 7.02
C ALA A 308 7.84 -6.95 6.01
N HIS A 309 8.35 -6.69 4.81
CA HIS A 309 8.78 -7.79 3.95
C HIS A 309 10.02 -8.41 4.61
N MET A 310 9.92 -9.71 4.93
CA MET A 310 10.96 -10.40 5.68
C MET A 310 12.18 -10.67 4.80
N GLU A 311 13.34 -10.75 5.44
CA GLU A 311 14.52 -11.34 4.82
C GLU A 311 14.27 -12.80 4.48
N HIS A 312 15.15 -13.35 3.64
CA HIS A 312 15.11 -14.77 3.31
C HIS A 312 15.07 -15.61 4.59
N THR A 313 14.25 -16.67 4.61
CA THR A 313 13.99 -17.49 5.80
C THR A 313 15.22 -18.20 6.41
N SER A 314 16.38 -18.11 5.76
CA SER A 314 17.67 -18.53 6.34
C SER A 314 18.26 -17.54 7.35
N PHE A 315 17.79 -16.29 7.36
CA PHE A 315 18.23 -15.22 8.26
C PHE A 315 17.17 -14.95 9.34
N CYS A 316 15.91 -14.84 8.94
CA CYS A 316 14.83 -14.51 9.85
C CYS A 316 13.58 -15.37 9.60
N THR A 317 12.97 -15.81 10.70
CA THR A 317 11.64 -16.45 10.74
C THR A 317 10.80 -15.76 11.81
N ALA A 318 9.58 -16.22 12.09
CA ALA A 318 8.69 -15.53 13.04
C ALA A 318 9.28 -15.36 14.44
N SER A 319 10.06 -16.32 14.93
CA SER A 319 10.73 -16.23 16.23
C SER A 319 11.87 -15.20 16.28
N GLY A 320 12.55 -14.98 15.15
CA GLY A 320 13.66 -14.04 15.03
C GLY A 320 13.26 -12.64 14.55
N SER A 321 11.98 -12.42 14.24
CA SER A 321 11.48 -11.15 13.71
C SER A 321 11.56 -10.03 14.74
N SER A 322 12.17 -8.90 14.37
CA SER A 322 12.17 -7.69 15.22
C SER A 322 10.78 -7.02 15.27
N PHE A 323 9.88 -7.33 14.32
CA PHE A 323 8.51 -6.79 14.26
C PHE A 323 7.50 -7.60 15.07
N ARG A 324 7.90 -8.75 15.60
CA ARG A 324 7.04 -9.71 16.29
C ARG A 324 6.07 -9.06 17.27
N ASP A 325 6.56 -8.17 18.13
CA ASP A 325 5.77 -7.53 19.18
C ASP A 325 5.44 -6.05 18.88
N VAL A 326 5.61 -5.62 17.63
CA VAL A 326 5.27 -4.26 17.20
C VAL A 326 3.76 -4.10 17.08
N GLU A 327 3.23 -3.06 17.70
CA GLU A 327 1.81 -2.69 17.58
C GLU A 327 1.44 -2.46 16.10
N GLY A 328 0.32 -3.04 15.67
CA GLY A 328 -0.13 -3.00 14.28
C GLY A 328 0.50 -4.06 13.37
N HIS A 329 1.61 -4.70 13.77
CA HIS A 329 2.18 -5.83 13.02
C HIS A 329 1.29 -7.07 13.14
N THR A 330 0.52 -7.36 12.11
CA THR A 330 -0.63 -8.27 12.16
C THR A 330 -0.49 -9.49 11.26
N TRP A 331 0.51 -9.53 10.39
CA TRP A 331 0.78 -10.63 9.48
C TRP A 331 2.27 -10.71 9.14
N TYR A 332 2.73 -11.84 8.59
CA TYR A 332 4.10 -12.05 8.15
C TYR A 332 4.18 -12.18 6.62
N ALA A 333 4.98 -11.32 6.00
CA ALA A 333 5.35 -11.40 4.59
C ALA A 333 6.66 -12.19 4.43
N ALA A 334 6.57 -13.52 4.50
CA ALA A 334 7.73 -14.39 4.51
C ALA A 334 8.38 -14.50 3.11
N GLN A 335 9.71 -14.37 3.05
CA GLN A 335 10.49 -14.72 1.88
C GLN A 335 10.89 -16.20 1.92
N PHE A 336 9.90 -17.07 1.67
CA PHE A 336 10.04 -18.51 1.80
C PHE A 336 10.37 -19.18 0.46
N SER A 337 11.68 -19.42 0.26
CA SER A 337 12.22 -20.06 -0.94
C SER A 337 12.83 -21.42 -0.65
N PHE A 338 12.47 -22.43 -1.45
CA PHE A 338 13.03 -23.78 -1.34
C PHE A 338 13.06 -24.48 -2.70
N ASN A 339 13.77 -25.60 -2.77
CA ASN A 339 13.80 -26.47 -3.95
C ASN A 339 12.71 -27.55 -3.79
N TYR A 340 11.75 -27.60 -4.70
CA TYR A 340 10.61 -28.52 -4.62
C TYR A 340 10.99 -30.01 -4.75
N ASP A 341 12.19 -30.29 -5.26
CA ASP A 341 12.80 -31.61 -5.39
C ASP A 341 13.69 -32.00 -4.20
N MET A 342 13.81 -31.11 -3.21
CA MET A 342 14.52 -31.36 -1.96
C MET A 342 13.53 -31.59 -0.80
N PRO A 343 13.98 -32.18 0.33
CA PRO A 343 13.15 -32.29 1.52
C PRO A 343 12.60 -30.93 1.96
N MET A 344 11.32 -30.89 2.31
CA MET A 344 10.66 -29.68 2.78
C MET A 344 11.35 -29.15 4.05
N PRO A 345 11.69 -27.85 4.15
CA PRO A 345 12.21 -27.24 5.37
C PRO A 345 11.09 -27.10 6.42
N LEU A 346 10.76 -28.22 7.07
CA LEU A 346 9.67 -28.32 8.04
C LEU A 346 9.91 -27.47 9.30
N ASP A 347 11.16 -27.25 9.66
CA ASP A 347 11.58 -26.37 10.75
C ASP A 347 11.12 -24.92 10.52
N ILE A 348 11.25 -24.41 9.30
CA ILE A 348 10.84 -23.03 8.94
C ILE A 348 9.31 -22.88 9.07
N VAL A 349 8.53 -23.76 8.44
CA VAL A 349 7.06 -23.68 8.52
C VAL A 349 6.54 -23.91 9.95
N LYS A 350 7.21 -24.79 10.71
CA LYS A 350 6.90 -25.03 12.12
C LYS A 350 7.18 -23.80 12.98
N ASP A 351 8.26 -23.07 12.72
CA ASP A 351 8.54 -21.80 13.41
C ASP A 351 7.39 -20.80 13.20
N TYR A 352 6.95 -20.57 11.96
CA TYR A 352 5.79 -19.70 11.71
C TYR A 352 4.51 -20.21 12.37
N TRP A 353 4.32 -21.52 12.47
CA TRP A 353 3.14 -22.09 13.11
C TRP A 353 3.14 -21.88 14.64
N GLU A 354 4.22 -22.30 15.30
CA GLU A 354 4.37 -22.31 16.76
C GLU A 354 4.71 -20.93 17.30
N ASN A 355 5.57 -20.20 16.59
CA ASN A 355 6.03 -18.89 16.98
C ASN A 355 5.27 -17.76 16.28
N GLY A 356 4.52 -17.93 15.19
CA GLY A 356 3.83 -16.79 14.52
C GLY A 356 2.72 -16.06 15.30
N GLN A 357 2.50 -16.34 16.59
CA GLN A 357 1.48 -15.68 17.45
C GLN A 357 0.06 -15.73 16.88
N GLY A 358 -0.26 -16.75 16.07
CA GLY A 358 -1.56 -16.87 15.40
C GLY A 358 -1.76 -15.90 14.23
N LYS A 359 -0.79 -15.03 13.91
CA LYS A 359 -0.86 -14.07 12.82
C LYS A 359 -0.97 -14.76 11.47
N VAL A 360 -1.51 -14.03 10.48
CA VAL A 360 -1.53 -14.49 9.09
C VAL A 360 -0.10 -14.62 8.58
N VAL A 361 0.20 -15.67 7.83
CA VAL A 361 1.52 -15.88 7.21
C VAL A 361 1.31 -16.11 5.73
N ILE A 362 2.01 -15.34 4.90
CA ILE A 362 1.98 -15.44 3.44
C ILE A 362 3.38 -15.82 2.97
N ASN A 363 3.48 -16.77 2.02
CA ASN A 363 4.71 -16.87 1.23
C ASN A 363 4.71 -15.69 0.26
N TYR A 364 5.21 -14.56 0.73
CA TYR A 364 5.14 -13.26 0.06
C TYR A 364 6.16 -13.15 -1.06
N GLU A 365 7.32 -13.78 -0.90
CA GLU A 365 8.35 -13.86 -1.94
C GLU A 365 9.01 -15.25 -1.95
N GLY A 366 8.75 -16.02 -3.01
CA GLY A 366 9.43 -17.29 -3.29
C GLY A 366 10.40 -17.17 -4.47
N LYS A 367 10.86 -18.30 -5.01
CA LYS A 367 11.63 -18.30 -6.25
C LYS A 367 10.78 -17.85 -7.42
N TYR A 368 11.12 -16.71 -8.02
CA TYR A 368 10.45 -16.19 -9.20
C TYR A 368 10.57 -17.11 -10.42
N ASP A 369 9.46 -17.19 -11.14
CA ASP A 369 9.33 -17.95 -12.38
C ASP A 369 10.28 -17.40 -13.45
N HIS A 370 10.98 -18.29 -14.13
CA HIS A 370 12.02 -17.99 -15.12
C HIS A 370 13.21 -17.15 -14.62
N LEU A 371 13.36 -16.97 -13.30
CA LEU A 371 14.57 -16.41 -12.69
C LEU A 371 15.31 -17.48 -11.88
N TRP A 372 14.69 -17.95 -10.79
CA TRP A 372 15.29 -18.94 -9.88
C TRP A 372 14.62 -20.31 -9.95
N THR A 373 13.50 -20.41 -10.67
CA THR A 373 12.79 -21.66 -10.92
C THR A 373 12.06 -21.61 -12.27
N LYS A 374 11.46 -22.73 -12.68
CA LYS A 374 10.56 -22.79 -13.84
C LYS A 374 9.11 -22.72 -13.37
N THR A 375 8.17 -22.59 -14.30
CA THR A 375 6.73 -22.45 -14.02
C THR A 375 6.19 -23.54 -13.09
N PHE A 376 6.64 -24.79 -13.25
CA PHE A 376 6.25 -25.86 -12.33
C PHE A 376 6.69 -25.58 -10.89
N GLY A 377 7.94 -25.18 -10.68
CA GLY A 377 8.46 -24.89 -9.34
C GLY A 377 7.84 -23.63 -8.72
N SER A 378 7.51 -22.62 -9.51
CA SER A 378 6.74 -21.46 -9.01
C SER A 378 5.35 -21.90 -8.52
N ARG A 379 4.59 -22.67 -9.32
CA ARG A 379 3.29 -23.22 -8.87
C ARG A 379 3.42 -24.15 -7.66
N ALA A 380 4.42 -25.01 -7.64
CA ALA A 380 4.64 -25.96 -6.55
C ALA A 380 4.89 -25.23 -5.22
N GLN A 381 5.67 -24.14 -5.22
CA GLN A 381 5.92 -23.35 -4.03
C GLN A 381 4.65 -22.75 -3.43
N GLY A 382 3.74 -22.21 -4.26
CA GLY A 382 2.46 -21.68 -3.79
C GLY A 382 1.61 -22.76 -3.10
N TRP A 383 1.48 -23.94 -3.71
CA TRP A 383 0.75 -25.07 -3.11
C TRP A 383 1.39 -25.59 -1.83
N ILE A 384 2.70 -25.74 -1.83
CA ILE A 384 3.44 -26.25 -0.67
C ILE A 384 3.36 -25.26 0.49
N ALA A 385 3.50 -23.96 0.25
CA ALA A 385 3.31 -22.94 1.27
C ALA A 385 1.89 -23.03 1.89
N PHE A 386 0.86 -23.07 1.03
CA PHE A 386 -0.53 -23.16 1.48
C PHE A 386 -0.82 -24.41 2.30
N LEU A 387 -0.39 -25.58 1.84
CA LEU A 387 -0.59 -26.85 2.52
C LEU A 387 0.20 -26.98 3.84
N ASN A 388 1.17 -26.10 4.08
CA ASN A 388 1.98 -26.06 5.30
C ASN A 388 1.69 -24.83 6.18
N GLY A 389 0.53 -24.18 6.02
CA GLY A 389 0.04 -23.16 6.94
C GLY A 389 0.43 -21.71 6.60
N MET A 390 0.98 -21.46 5.41
CA MET A 390 1.13 -20.10 4.87
C MET A 390 -0.04 -19.81 3.90
N TYR A 391 -1.08 -19.14 4.37
CA TYR A 391 -2.39 -19.02 3.69
C TYR A 391 -2.43 -17.95 2.59
N GLY A 392 -1.46 -18.00 1.68
CA GLY A 392 -1.41 -17.21 0.46
C GLY A 392 -0.04 -17.23 -0.20
N TYR A 393 0.03 -16.71 -1.42
CA TYR A 393 1.21 -16.79 -2.27
C TYR A 393 1.40 -15.50 -3.08
N GLY A 394 2.59 -14.90 -2.96
CA GLY A 394 3.10 -13.88 -3.86
C GLY A 394 3.86 -14.52 -5.01
N TYR A 395 3.25 -14.52 -6.19
CA TYR A 395 3.89 -14.94 -7.43
C TYR A 395 4.76 -13.80 -7.96
N GLY A 396 5.92 -14.15 -8.52
CA GLY A 396 6.71 -13.22 -9.31
C GLY A 396 7.39 -13.97 -10.45
N ALA A 397 7.74 -13.22 -11.50
CA ALA A 397 8.34 -13.76 -12.70
C ALA A 397 9.34 -12.79 -13.30
N GLN A 398 10.42 -13.32 -13.89
CA GLN A 398 11.41 -12.50 -14.59
C GLN A 398 10.74 -11.58 -15.59
N GLY A 399 11.09 -10.29 -15.54
CA GLY A 399 10.50 -9.31 -16.44
C GLY A 399 9.15 -8.75 -16.01
N ILE A 400 8.63 -9.20 -14.88
CA ILE A 400 7.46 -8.62 -14.22
C ILE A 400 7.91 -7.93 -12.94
N TRP A 401 8.65 -8.64 -12.09
CA TRP A 401 9.13 -8.13 -10.81
C TRP A 401 10.09 -6.94 -10.95
N ASP A 402 10.85 -6.90 -12.06
CA ASP A 402 11.77 -5.85 -12.46
C ASP A 402 11.47 -5.27 -13.86
N VAL A 403 11.99 -4.08 -14.15
CA VAL A 403 11.95 -3.44 -15.48
C VAL A 403 13.19 -3.72 -16.33
N TRP A 404 14.17 -4.45 -15.79
CA TRP A 404 15.42 -4.75 -16.48
C TRP A 404 15.17 -5.80 -17.58
N PHE A 405 15.01 -5.34 -18.82
CA PHE A 405 14.85 -6.20 -19.99
C PHE A 405 15.91 -5.97 -21.07
N ASN A 406 16.31 -7.07 -21.70
CA ASN A 406 16.87 -7.11 -23.05
C ASN A 406 15.74 -7.33 -24.06
N ASN A 407 15.89 -6.79 -25.28
CA ASN A 407 14.88 -6.72 -26.36
C ASN A 407 14.26 -8.06 -26.85
N GLU A 408 14.64 -9.22 -26.30
CA GLU A 408 14.14 -10.53 -26.73
C GLU A 408 12.89 -11.00 -25.96
N ASP A 409 12.63 -10.45 -24.77
CA ASP A 409 11.47 -10.79 -23.94
C ASP A 409 10.25 -9.96 -24.34
N THR A 410 9.63 -10.33 -25.47
CA THR A 410 8.42 -9.64 -25.91
C THR A 410 7.28 -9.82 -24.90
N TYR A 411 6.60 -8.72 -24.56
CA TYR A 411 5.45 -8.65 -23.64
C TYR A 411 4.38 -9.75 -23.84
N ALA A 412 4.16 -10.14 -25.10
CA ALA A 412 3.22 -11.20 -25.46
C ALA A 412 3.66 -12.62 -25.04
N LEU A 413 4.97 -12.87 -24.87
CA LEU A 413 5.48 -14.15 -24.37
C LEU A 413 5.26 -14.31 -22.87
N LEU A 414 5.30 -13.22 -22.09
CA LEU A 414 5.09 -13.24 -20.65
C LEU A 414 3.62 -13.46 -20.28
N LEU A 415 2.69 -12.72 -20.92
CA LEU A 415 1.25 -12.94 -20.77
C LEU A 415 0.75 -14.29 -21.31
N ARG A 416 1.57 -15.01 -22.10
CA ARG A 416 1.25 -16.36 -22.61
C ARG A 416 1.80 -17.48 -21.71
N ARG A 417 2.77 -17.19 -20.85
CA ARG A 417 3.45 -18.18 -20.00
C ARG A 417 2.82 -18.32 -18.62
N THR A 418 2.10 -17.30 -18.19
CA THR A 418 1.24 -17.28 -17.00
C THR A 418 -0.21 -17.30 -17.44
#